data_AF-A0A4V2EW12-F1
#
_entry.id   AF-A0A4V2EW12-F1
#
_cell.length_a   1.000
_cell.length_b   1.000
_cell.length_c   1.000
_cell.angle_alpha   90.00
_cell.angle_beta   90.00
_cell.angle_gamma   90.00
#
_symmetry.space_group_name_H-M   'P 1'
#
loop_
_entity.id
_entity.type
_entity.pdbx_description
1 polymer ?
#
loop_
_entity_poly.entity_id
_entity_poly.type
_entity_poly.pdbx_seq_one_letter_code
_entity_poly.pdbx_strand_id
1 'polypeptide(L)'
;MSDTAESSGPKPDQVHNRIAMLRVERRISRREFADALGVHYQTVGYLERGEYSPSLHLALRIAQYFEVPVEFVFSLDPFPTIGPSPTT
;
A
#
# COMPACT_ATOMS: atom_id res chain seq x y z
N MET A 1 -9.27 -5.01 -35.49
CA MET A 1 -8.08 -5.15 -34.64
C MET A 1 -8.11 -4.01 -33.67
N SER A 2 -8.63 -4.27 -32.48
CA SER A 2 -8.71 -3.32 -31.38
C SER A 2 -7.35 -3.32 -30.70
N ASP A 3 -6.71 -2.17 -30.61
CA ASP A 3 -5.70 -1.94 -29.58
C ASP A 3 -6.06 -0.60 -28.93
N THR A 4 -6.91 -0.71 -27.90
CA THR A 4 -7.29 0.41 -27.06
C THR A 4 -6.13 0.65 -26.13
N ALA A 5 -5.37 1.72 -26.40
CA ALA A 5 -4.42 2.26 -25.44
C ALA A 5 -5.17 2.57 -24.13
N GLU A 6 -4.90 1.78 -23.10
CA GLU A 6 -5.48 1.98 -21.77
C GLU A 6 -4.97 3.31 -21.17
N SER A 7 -5.94 4.20 -20.96
CA SER A 7 -5.91 5.50 -20.29
C SER A 7 -4.90 5.62 -19.13
N SER A 8 -3.92 6.53 -19.27
CA SER A 8 -2.98 6.96 -18.23
C SER A 8 -3.42 8.27 -17.56
N GLY A 9 -4.70 8.40 -17.24
CA GLY A 9 -5.16 9.44 -16.30
C GLY A 9 -4.84 9.03 -14.85
N PRO A 10 -4.54 9.97 -13.92
CA PRO A 10 -4.47 9.64 -12.50
C PRO A 10 -5.82 9.06 -12.09
N LYS A 11 -5.83 7.84 -11.54
CA LYS A 11 -7.03 7.28 -10.92
C LYS A 11 -7.35 8.18 -9.71
N PRO A 12 -8.55 8.81 -9.66
CA PRO A 12 -8.84 9.89 -8.71
C PRO A 12 -8.74 9.49 -7.24
N ASP A 13 -8.69 8.19 -6.93
CA ASP A 13 -8.69 7.65 -5.57
C ASP A 13 -7.49 6.71 -5.27
N GLN A 14 -6.37 6.86 -5.99
CA GLN A 14 -5.21 6.00 -5.78
C GLN A 14 -4.52 6.31 -4.44
N VAL A 15 -4.55 5.35 -3.51
CA VAL A 15 -3.83 5.43 -2.23
C VAL A 15 -2.49 4.72 -2.35
N HIS A 16 -1.40 5.46 -2.12
CA HIS A 16 -0.06 4.90 -2.00
C HIS A 16 0.13 4.34 -0.59
N ASN A 17 0.89 3.25 -0.45
CA ASN A 17 1.17 2.66 0.87
C ASN A 17 2.60 2.13 1.02
N ARG A 18 3.04 1.99 2.27
CA ARG A 18 4.35 1.44 2.68
C ARG A 18 4.25 0.08 3.38
N ILE A 19 3.13 -0.63 3.23
CA ILE A 19 2.87 -1.88 3.99
C ILE A 19 3.96 -2.92 3.74
N ALA A 20 4.35 -3.12 2.48
CA ALA A 20 5.39 -4.09 2.13
C ALA A 20 6.74 -3.73 2.77
N MET A 21 7.13 -2.46 2.72
CA MET A 21 8.36 -1.95 3.32
C MET A 21 8.35 -2.16 4.84
N LEU A 22 7.29 -1.71 5.53
CA LEU A 22 7.14 -1.84 6.99
C LEU A 22 7.20 -3.30 7.44
N ARG A 23 6.54 -4.22 6.73
CA ARG A 23 6.63 -5.64 7.06
C ARG A 23 8.03 -6.19 6.88
N VAL A 24 8.71 -5.88 5.77
CA VAL A 24 10.06 -6.39 5.49
C VAL A 24 11.05 -5.87 6.53
N GLU A 25 10.98 -4.59 6.87
CA GLU A 25 11.80 -3.96 7.92
C GLU A 25 11.64 -4.67 9.27
N ARG A 26 10.42 -5.06 9.62
CA ARG A 26 10.10 -5.78 10.86
C ARG A 26 10.18 -7.30 10.76
N ARG A 27 10.61 -7.84 9.61
CA ARG A 27 10.69 -9.29 9.32
C ARG A 27 9.37 -10.05 9.51
N ILE A 28 8.26 -9.42 9.13
CA ILE A 28 6.90 -9.95 9.27
C ILE A 28 6.45 -10.57 7.94
N SER A 29 6.05 -11.84 7.95
CA SER A 29 5.49 -12.50 6.78
C SER A 29 4.07 -11.99 6.46
N ARG A 30 3.63 -12.15 5.20
CA ARG A 30 2.26 -11.80 4.82
C ARG A 30 1.21 -12.60 5.60
N ARG A 31 1.52 -13.84 5.99
CA ARG A 31 0.62 -14.71 6.75
C ARG A 31 0.44 -14.21 8.16
N GLU A 32 1.54 -13.96 8.88
CA GLU A 32 1.49 -13.39 10.24
C GLU A 32 0.75 -12.05 10.26
N PHE A 33 0.98 -11.20 9.26
CA PHE A 33 0.28 -9.92 9.15
C PHE A 33 -1.21 -10.09 8.87
N ALA A 34 -1.59 -11.02 7.97
CA ALA A 34 -2.98 -11.34 7.68
C ALA A 34 -3.71 -11.85 8.94
N ASP A 35 -3.06 -12.77 9.67
CA ASP A 35 -3.59 -13.38 10.89
C ASP A 35 -3.79 -12.31 11.99
N ALA A 36 -2.81 -11.42 12.18
CA ALA A 36 -2.91 -10.33 13.16
C ALA A 36 -4.04 -9.33 12.84
N LEU A 37 -4.29 -9.09 11.55
CA LEU A 37 -5.37 -8.22 11.11
C LEU A 37 -6.72 -8.94 10.97
N GLY A 38 -6.77 -10.27 11.11
CA GLY A 38 -7.98 -11.05 10.86
C GLY A 38 -8.52 -10.88 9.45
N VAL A 39 -7.63 -10.76 8.46
CA VAL A 39 -7.98 -10.63 7.04
C VAL A 39 -7.50 -11.84 6.25
N HIS A 40 -8.05 -12.05 5.06
CA HIS A 40 -7.59 -13.11 4.20
C HIS A 40 -6.15 -12.85 3.72
N TYR A 41 -5.34 -13.92 3.59
CA TYR A 41 -3.94 -13.81 3.15
C TYR A 41 -3.76 -13.03 1.83
N GLN A 42 -4.68 -13.23 0.88
CA GLN A 42 -4.63 -12.52 -0.41
C GLN A 42 -4.87 -11.01 -0.26
N THR A 43 -5.65 -10.58 0.74
CA THR A 43 -5.92 -9.16 1.03
C THR A 43 -4.61 -8.40 1.27
N VAL A 44 -3.65 -9.01 1.96
CA VAL A 44 -2.33 -8.40 2.19
C VAL A 44 -1.61 -8.14 0.86
N GLY A 45 -1.68 -9.08 -0.08
CA GLY A 45 -1.09 -8.90 -1.41
C GLY A 45 -1.75 -7.75 -2.19
N TYR A 46 -3.08 -7.66 -2.15
CA TYR A 46 -3.83 -6.59 -2.80
C TYR A 46 -3.53 -5.21 -2.21
N LEU A 47 -3.45 -5.13 -0.88
CA LEU A 47 -3.06 -3.91 -0.17
C LEU A 47 -1.67 -3.44 -0.59
N GLU A 48 -0.68 -4.33 -0.58
CA GLU A 48 0.71 -3.97 -0.90
C GLU A 48 0.91 -3.49 -2.33
N ARG A 49 0.13 -4.01 -3.28
CA ARG A 49 0.17 -3.56 -4.67
C ARG A 49 -0.67 -2.31 -4.93
N GLY A 50 -1.41 -1.82 -3.93
CA GLY A 50 -2.32 -0.69 -4.09
C GLY A 50 -3.52 -1.00 -5.00
N GLU A 51 -3.83 -2.28 -5.21
CA GLU A 51 -4.98 -2.73 -6.02
C GLU A 51 -6.32 -2.55 -5.28
N TYR A 52 -6.24 -2.33 -3.96
CA TYR A 52 -7.38 -2.20 -3.08
C TYR A 52 -7.15 -1.07 -2.07
N SER A 53 -8.06 -0.10 -2.02
CA SER A 53 -8.08 0.92 -0.98
C SER A 53 -8.74 0.34 0.28
N PRO A 54 -8.03 0.28 1.42
CA PRO A 54 -8.62 -0.22 2.66
C PRO A 54 -9.74 0.70 3.17
N SER A 55 -10.70 0.13 3.90
CA SER A 55 -11.59 0.96 4.72
C SER A 55 -10.78 1.73 5.78
N LEU A 56 -11.29 2.87 6.23
CA LEU A 56 -10.65 3.65 7.30
C LEU A 56 -10.34 2.79 8.54
N HIS A 57 -11.25 1.89 8.92
CA HIS A 57 -11.04 0.96 10.02
C HIS A 57 -9.83 0.05 9.81
N LEU A 58 -9.67 -0.53 8.61
CA LEU A 58 -8.51 -1.38 8.31
C LEU A 58 -7.21 -0.56 8.24
N ALA A 59 -7.25 0.65 7.67
CA ALA A 59 -6.11 1.55 7.63
C ALA A 59 -5.59 1.90 9.04
N LEU A 60 -6.50 2.24 9.96
CA LEU A 60 -6.15 2.55 11.35
C LEU A 60 -5.58 1.33 12.09
N ARG A 61 -6.14 0.13 11.88
CA ARG A 61 -5.60 -1.11 12.46
C ARG A 61 -4.21 -1.45 11.94
N ILE A 62 -3.95 -1.20 10.66
CA ILE A 62 -2.63 -1.39 10.06
C ILE A 62 -1.62 -0.42 10.70
N ALA A 63 -1.98 0.85 10.82
CA ALA A 63 -1.14 1.87 11.46
C ALA A 63 -0.82 1.50 12.91
N GLN A 64 -1.84 1.06 13.66
CA GLN A 64 -1.68 0.59 15.03
C GLN A 64 -0.78 -0.65 15.14
N TYR A 65 -0.94 -1.63 14.25
CA TYR A 65 -0.08 -2.82 14.23
C TYR A 65 1.39 -2.47 14.01
N PHE A 66 1.66 -1.46 13.19
CA PHE A 66 3.01 -0.94 12.98
C PHE A 66 3.41 0.14 13.99
N GLU A 67 2.57 0.52 14.95
CA GLU A 67 2.89 1.56 15.94
C GLU A 67 3.39 2.88 15.30
N VAL A 68 2.80 3.26 14.17
CA VAL A 68 3.11 4.49 13.44
C VAL A 68 1.83 5.25 13.10
N PRO A 69 1.90 6.57 12.85
CA PRO A 69 0.77 7.32 12.33
C PRO A 69 0.25 6.77 10.99
N VAL A 70 -1.03 6.97 10.69
CA VAL A 70 -1.65 6.43 9.47
C VAL A 70 -1.03 7.03 8.21
N GLU A 71 -0.63 8.30 8.25
CA GLU A 71 0.09 9.03 7.21
C GLU A 71 1.50 8.51 6.97
N PHE A 72 2.08 7.78 7.92
CA PHE A 72 3.34 7.07 7.68
C PHE A 72 3.15 5.82 6.84
N VAL A 73 1.96 5.21 6.93
CA VAL A 73 1.61 3.99 6.17
C VAL A 73 1.03 4.35 4.81
N PHE A 74 0.14 5.34 4.74
CA PHE A 74 -0.66 5.68 3.56
C PHE A 74 -0.48 7.15 3.16
N SER A 75 -0.56 7.41 1.85
CA SER A 75 -0.48 8.76 1.29
C SER A 75 -1.35 8.87 0.04
N LEU A 76 -1.88 10.06 -0.22
CA LEU A 76 -2.53 10.37 -1.50
C LEU A 76 -1.50 10.68 -2.59
N ASP A 77 -0.29 11.09 -2.20
CA ASP A 77 0.82 11.32 -3.10
C ASP A 77 1.81 10.14 -3.09
N PRO A 78 2.53 9.86 -4.19
CA PRO A 78 3.61 8.88 -4.21
C PRO A 78 4.66 9.19 -3.15
N PHE A 79 5.16 8.15 -2.47
CA PHE A 79 6.27 8.32 -1.55
C PHE A 79 7.57 8.63 -2.31
N PRO A 80 8.44 9.51 -1.78
CA PRO A 80 9.74 9.79 -2.39
C PRO A 80 10.53 8.51 -2.60
N THR A 81 11.10 8.32 -3.79
CA THR A 81 12.02 7.23 -4.07
C THR A 81 13.40 7.56 -3.52
N ILE A 82 14.09 6.57 -2.96
CA ILE A 82 15.50 6.72 -2.60
C ILE A 82 16.32 6.45 -3.88
N GLY A 83 16.43 7.46 -4.73
CA GLY A 83 17.18 7.43 -5.98
C GLY A 83 17.27 8.82 -6.60
N PRO A 84 18.24 9.07 -7.49
CA PRO A 84 18.29 10.35 -8.18
C PRO A 84 17.00 10.52 -9.00
N SER A 85 16.29 11.62 -8.78
CA SER A 85 15.23 12.03 -9.70
C SER A 85 15.83 12.12 -11.10
N PRO A 86 15.16 11.63 -12.17
CA PRO A 86 15.61 11.94 -13.51
C PRO A 86 15.53 13.47 -13.66
N THR A 87 16.70 14.11 -13.66
CA THR A 87 16.86 15.52 -13.96
C THR A 87 16.20 15.77 -15.31
N THR A 88 15.16 16.61 -15.33
CA THR A 88 14.57 17.14 -16.56
C THR A 88 15.57 18.06 -17.26
#